data_AF-A0A7Z9RXE9-F1
#
_entry.id   AF-A0A7Z9RXE9-F1
#
_cell.length_a   1.000
_cell.length_b   1.000
_cell.length_c   1.000
_cell.angle_alpha   90.00
_cell.angle_beta   90.00
_cell.angle_gamma   90.00
#
_symmetry.space_group_name_H-M   'P 1'
#
loop_
_entity.id
_entity.type
_entity.pdbx_description
1 polymer ?
#
loop_
_entity_poly.entity_id
_entity_poly.type
_entity_poly.pdbx_seq_one_letter_code
_entity_poly.pdbx_strand_id
1 'polypeptide(L)'
;MQELWQKNKKLLIQALAAMVVFLIVSNIARSIRADHESDLVRHREDAQILAQRLHDLDGIVDVERKSRTALEERNNDLLSKLSISRVSRHQPPTDVASVSTEFKRAKDLVWNDFRERANRIGLVTPSEIPNFDERGDLDLASWTDRFLLLEVLDRFLQVCLQSGIPRIDQVVPKARVQEAFRDQQKVLVRYPIEVKLLCSPDQLSDLIVRFQVDGSFLSIEPIRVVTEKSNTGRLEASIQVVGIDVEDPREESRGNRRPGTRGRRGF
;
A
#
# COMPACT_ATOMS: atom_id res chain seq x y z
N MET A 1 -1.83 -111.47 4.44
CA MET A 1 -1.19 -110.13 4.53
C MET A 1 -0.86 -109.48 3.18
N GLN A 2 -0.80 -110.21 2.05
CA GLN A 2 -0.57 -109.62 0.71
C GLN A 2 -1.87 -109.16 -0.01
N GLU A 3 -3.03 -109.73 0.29
CA GLU A 3 -4.30 -109.38 -0.37
C GLU A 3 -4.92 -108.04 0.10
N LEU A 4 -4.77 -107.69 1.39
CA LEU A 4 -5.20 -106.37 1.91
C LEU A 4 -4.34 -105.22 1.36
N TRP A 5 -3.07 -105.52 1.01
CA TRP A 5 -2.16 -104.53 0.44
C TRP A 5 -2.51 -104.20 -1.01
N GLN A 6 -2.85 -105.21 -1.83
CA GLN A 6 -3.21 -104.97 -3.23
C GLN A 6 -4.57 -104.27 -3.39
N LYS A 7 -5.58 -104.60 -2.57
CA LYS A 7 -6.90 -103.94 -2.65
C LYS A 7 -6.89 -102.47 -2.21
N ASN A 8 -6.09 -102.13 -1.20
CA ASN A 8 -6.07 -100.76 -0.66
C ASN A 8 -5.01 -99.85 -1.30
N LYS A 9 -4.14 -100.37 -2.17
CA LYS A 9 -3.05 -99.60 -2.79
C LYS A 9 -3.53 -98.37 -3.57
N LYS A 10 -4.64 -98.49 -4.32
CA LYS A 10 -5.22 -97.36 -5.08
C LYS A 10 -5.76 -96.26 -4.16
N LEU A 11 -6.48 -96.65 -3.10
CA LEU A 11 -7.01 -95.72 -2.10
C LEU A 11 -5.89 -94.99 -1.35
N LEU A 12 -4.83 -95.72 -0.98
CA LEU A 12 -3.68 -95.16 -0.28
C LEU A 12 -2.91 -94.17 -1.16
N ILE A 13 -2.72 -94.47 -2.45
CA ILE A 13 -2.07 -93.56 -3.41
C ILE A 13 -2.93 -92.32 -3.65
N GLN A 14 -4.25 -92.45 -3.78
CA GLN A 14 -5.14 -91.30 -3.91
C GLN A 14 -5.15 -90.42 -2.66
N ALA A 15 -5.16 -91.01 -1.46
CA ALA A 15 -5.09 -90.27 -0.21
C ALA A 15 -3.74 -89.53 -0.06
N LEU A 16 -2.63 -90.17 -0.44
CA LEU A 16 -1.30 -89.54 -0.43
C LEU A 16 -1.20 -88.41 -1.45
N ALA A 17 -1.73 -88.59 -2.66
CA ALA A 17 -1.76 -87.54 -3.68
C ALA A 17 -2.61 -86.34 -3.24
N ALA A 18 -3.79 -86.58 -2.65
CA ALA A 18 -4.64 -85.51 -2.12
C ALA A 18 -3.95 -84.75 -0.97
N MET A 19 -3.21 -85.45 -0.11
CA MET A 19 -2.46 -84.84 0.99
C MET A 19 -1.30 -83.95 0.47
N VAL A 20 -0.58 -84.40 -0.56
CA VAL A 20 0.49 -83.61 -1.19
C VAL A 20 -0.08 -82.35 -1.85
N VAL A 21 -1.19 -82.46 -2.58
CA VAL A 21 -1.86 -81.29 -3.18
C VAL A 21 -2.34 -80.32 -2.09
N PHE A 22 -2.92 -80.84 -1.00
CA PHE A 22 -3.36 -80.00 0.12
C PHE A 22 -2.19 -79.27 0.80
N LEU A 23 -1.04 -79.93 0.98
CA LEU A 23 0.16 -79.30 1.53
C LEU A 23 0.69 -78.19 0.64
N ILE A 24 0.73 -78.40 -0.68
CA ILE A 24 1.18 -77.37 -1.64
C ILE A 24 0.25 -76.15 -1.61
N VAL A 25 -1.07 -76.38 -1.69
CA VAL A 25 -2.07 -75.29 -1.67
C VAL A 25 -2.04 -74.55 -0.33
N SER A 26 -1.90 -75.27 0.79
CA SER A 26 -1.82 -74.67 2.13
C SER A 26 -0.56 -73.80 2.27
N ASN A 27 0.58 -74.25 1.74
CA ASN A 27 1.82 -73.48 1.81
C ASN A 27 1.77 -72.22 0.93
N ILE A 28 1.19 -72.32 -0.27
CA ILE A 28 0.97 -71.16 -1.15
C ILE A 28 0.00 -70.16 -0.50
N ALA A 29 -1.11 -70.64 0.09
CA ALA A 29 -2.05 -69.77 0.79
C ALA A 29 -1.42 -69.08 2.01
N ARG A 30 -0.48 -69.74 2.70
CA ARG A 30 0.29 -69.15 3.81
C ARG A 30 1.29 -68.11 3.33
N SER A 31 1.97 -68.36 2.21
CA SER A 31 2.87 -67.38 1.57
C SER A 31 2.12 -66.13 1.12
N ILE A 32 0.99 -66.29 0.43
CA ILE A 32 0.19 -65.16 -0.04
C ILE A 32 -0.33 -64.32 1.14
N ARG A 33 -0.73 -64.95 2.25
CA ARG A 33 -1.14 -64.21 3.46
C ARG A 33 0.02 -63.46 4.11
N ALA A 34 1.20 -64.07 4.20
CA ALA A 34 2.39 -63.43 4.75
C ALA A 34 2.82 -62.23 3.90
N ASP A 35 2.79 -62.36 2.57
CA ASP A 35 3.10 -61.26 1.66
C ASP A 35 2.06 -60.13 1.78
N HIS A 36 0.76 -60.45 1.86
CA HIS A 36 -0.30 -59.47 2.10
C HIS A 36 -0.18 -58.73 3.44
N GLU A 37 0.20 -59.43 4.51
CA GLU A 37 0.44 -58.80 5.81
C GLU A 37 1.65 -57.85 5.75
N SER A 38 2.71 -58.21 5.02
CA SER A 38 3.89 -57.36 4.86
C SER A 38 3.59 -56.10 4.04
N ASP A 39 2.79 -56.20 2.98
CA ASP A 39 2.38 -55.06 2.16
C ASP A 39 1.41 -54.14 2.91
N LEU A 40 0.51 -54.69 3.73
CA LEU A 40 -0.38 -53.89 4.58
C LEU A 40 0.40 -53.09 5.65
N VAL A 41 1.48 -53.64 6.20
CA VAL A 41 2.35 -52.92 7.14
C VAL A 41 3.09 -51.79 6.42
N ARG A 42 3.68 -52.06 5.24
CA ARG A 42 4.35 -51.03 4.43
C ARG A 42 3.41 -49.90 4.04
N HIS A 43 2.21 -50.20 3.57
CA HIS A 43 1.22 -49.17 3.22
C HIS A 43 0.77 -48.34 4.42
N ARG A 44 0.73 -48.91 5.63
CA ARG A 44 0.46 -48.14 6.87
C ARG A 44 1.62 -47.22 7.23
N GLU A 45 2.86 -47.67 7.10
CA GLU A 45 4.05 -46.86 7.37
C GLU A 45 4.16 -45.71 6.35
N ASP A 46 3.97 -46.00 5.06
CA ASP A 46 3.97 -44.98 4.00
C ASP A 46 2.85 -43.94 4.21
N ALA A 47 1.65 -44.39 4.60
CA ALA A 47 0.53 -43.50 4.91
C ALA A 47 0.82 -42.62 6.14
N GLN A 48 1.49 -43.14 7.16
CA GLN A 48 1.90 -42.34 8.33
C GLN A 48 2.96 -41.31 7.97
N ILE A 49 3.96 -41.68 7.16
CA ILE A 49 5.01 -40.76 6.68
C ILE A 49 4.40 -39.66 5.80
N LEU A 50 3.46 -40.00 4.92
CA LEU A 50 2.72 -39.03 4.11
C LEU A 50 1.86 -38.10 4.96
N ALA A 51 1.14 -38.62 5.96
CA ALA A 51 0.35 -37.81 6.87
C ALA A 51 1.21 -36.82 7.67
N GLN A 52 2.39 -37.25 8.12
CA GLN A 52 3.33 -36.40 8.84
C GLN A 52 3.91 -35.31 7.94
N ARG A 53 4.30 -35.64 6.70
CA ARG A 53 4.76 -34.64 5.72
C ARG A 53 3.69 -33.62 5.35
N LEU A 54 2.44 -34.06 5.22
CA LEU A 54 1.30 -33.16 4.96
C LEU A 54 1.05 -32.21 6.14
N HIS A 55 1.17 -32.70 7.38
CA HIS A 55 1.02 -31.87 8.57
C HIS A 55 2.14 -30.83 8.70
N ASP A 56 3.39 -31.21 8.43
CA ASP A 56 4.53 -30.29 8.43
C ASP A 56 4.41 -29.23 7.33
N LEU A 57 3.91 -29.61 6.14
CA LEU A 57 3.63 -28.69 5.04
C LEU A 57 2.49 -27.71 5.37
N ASP A 58 1.40 -28.18 5.98
CA ASP A 58 0.31 -27.31 6.44
C ASP A 58 0.81 -26.31 7.49
N GLY A 59 1.68 -26.74 8.41
CA GLY A 59 2.31 -25.87 9.40
C GLY A 59 3.14 -24.74 8.77
N ILE A 60 3.89 -25.02 7.69
CA ILE A 60 4.69 -24.01 6.98
C ILE A 60 3.77 -23.04 6.21
N VAL A 61 2.75 -23.55 5.52
CA VAL A 61 1.79 -22.73 4.77
C VAL A 61 1.00 -21.80 5.69
N ASP A 62 0.61 -22.25 6.87
CA ASP A 62 -0.09 -21.41 7.85
C ASP A 62 0.81 -20.31 8.45
N VAL A 63 2.10 -20.59 8.66
CA VAL A 63 3.06 -19.57 9.12
C VAL A 63 3.32 -18.54 8.02
N GLU A 64 3.44 -18.96 6.77
CA GLU A 64 3.57 -18.05 5.62
C GLU A 64 2.30 -17.24 5.36
N ARG A 65 1.11 -17.84 5.52
CA ARG A 65 -0.16 -17.10 5.42
C ARG A 65 -0.27 -16.07 6.52
N LYS A 66 -0.01 -16.45 7.78
CA LYS A 66 -0.04 -15.52 8.92
C LYS A 66 1.01 -14.41 8.79
N SER A 67 2.18 -14.71 8.25
CA SER A 67 3.22 -13.69 8.01
C SER A 67 2.84 -12.76 6.86
N ARG A 68 2.26 -13.28 5.77
CA ARG A 68 1.73 -12.47 4.67
C ARG A 68 0.57 -11.59 5.12
N THR A 69 -0.39 -12.11 5.86
CA THR A 69 -1.51 -11.30 6.39
C THR A 69 -1.00 -10.25 7.37
N ALA A 70 -0.06 -10.58 8.25
CA ALA A 70 0.55 -9.59 9.16
C ALA A 70 1.34 -8.50 8.40
N LEU A 71 2.02 -8.86 7.31
CA LEU A 71 2.70 -7.89 6.45
C LEU A 71 1.70 -7.03 5.66
N GLU A 72 0.61 -7.60 5.17
CA GLU A 72 -0.47 -6.87 4.49
C GLU A 72 -1.20 -5.92 5.45
N GLU A 73 -1.51 -6.37 6.67
CA GLU A 73 -2.09 -5.53 7.72
C GLU A 73 -1.14 -4.40 8.11
N ARG A 74 0.15 -4.68 8.30
CA ARG A 74 1.16 -3.66 8.59
C ARG A 74 1.32 -2.69 7.43
N ASN A 75 1.28 -3.16 6.19
CA ASN A 75 1.31 -2.31 5.01
C ASN A 75 0.06 -1.42 4.95
N ASN A 76 -1.14 -1.97 5.18
CA ASN A 76 -2.38 -1.20 5.23
C ASN A 76 -2.39 -0.16 6.35
N ASP A 77 -1.85 -0.50 7.52
CA ASP A 77 -1.66 0.43 8.64
C ASP A 77 -0.69 1.55 8.26
N LEU A 78 0.47 1.22 7.68
CA LEU A 78 1.44 2.22 7.21
C LEU A 78 0.86 3.11 6.11
N LEU A 79 0.19 2.54 5.11
CA LEU A 79 -0.51 3.28 4.08
C LEU A 79 -1.58 4.19 4.69
N SER A 80 -2.32 3.72 5.70
CA SER A 80 -3.31 4.55 6.38
C SER A 80 -2.70 5.75 7.11
N LYS A 81 -1.49 5.58 7.64
CA LYS A 81 -0.69 6.61 8.31
C LYS A 81 0.05 7.53 7.32
N LEU A 82 0.16 7.14 6.05
CA LEU A 82 0.84 7.90 5.00
C LEU A 82 -0.11 8.57 4.02
N SER A 83 -1.38 8.16 3.95
CA SER A 83 -2.39 8.66 3.01
C SER A 83 -3.19 9.85 3.55
N ILE A 84 -3.05 11.02 2.92
CA ILE A 84 -3.72 12.26 3.35
C ILE A 84 -5.25 12.14 3.35
N SER A 85 -5.83 11.42 2.39
CA SER A 85 -7.29 11.21 2.29
C SER A 85 -7.89 10.53 3.51
N ARG A 86 -7.14 9.66 4.21
CA ARG A 86 -7.66 8.91 5.36
C ARG A 86 -7.79 9.75 6.63
N VAL A 87 -7.08 10.87 6.72
CA VAL A 87 -7.08 11.74 7.91
C VAL A 87 -7.58 13.14 7.57
N SER A 88 -8.13 13.35 6.37
CA SER A 88 -8.58 14.66 5.92
C SER A 88 -9.83 15.12 6.67
N ARG A 89 -9.80 16.36 7.16
CA ARG A 89 -10.94 17.08 7.75
C ARG A 89 -11.82 17.71 6.67
N HIS A 90 -11.21 18.04 5.53
CA HIS A 90 -11.86 18.68 4.40
C HIS A 90 -12.29 17.62 3.38
N GLN A 91 -13.58 17.29 3.33
CA GLN A 91 -14.12 16.32 2.38
C GLN A 91 -15.18 16.95 1.47
N PRO A 92 -15.25 16.54 0.19
CA PRO A 92 -16.31 17.00 -0.69
C PRO A 92 -17.67 16.51 -0.18
N PRO A 93 -18.74 17.31 -0.33
CA PRO A 93 -20.09 16.85 -0.05
C PRO A 93 -20.49 15.73 -1.01
N THR A 94 -21.51 14.96 -0.60
CA THR A 94 -22.09 13.90 -1.42
C THR A 94 -22.89 14.46 -2.61
N ASP A 95 -23.34 15.71 -2.54
CA ASP A 95 -24.08 16.38 -3.61
C ASP A 95 -23.15 17.18 -4.52
N VAL A 96 -23.04 16.77 -5.78
CA VAL A 96 -22.18 17.38 -6.81
C VAL A 96 -22.54 18.84 -7.07
N ALA A 97 -23.81 19.23 -6.91
CA ALA A 97 -24.27 20.58 -7.21
C ALA A 97 -23.75 21.63 -6.21
N SER A 98 -23.45 21.23 -4.96
CA SER A 98 -22.97 22.14 -3.91
C SER A 98 -21.45 22.17 -3.77
N VAL A 99 -20.72 21.18 -4.30
CA VAL A 99 -19.27 20.98 -4.09
C VAL A 99 -18.46 22.26 -4.30
N SER A 100 -18.68 22.96 -5.41
CA SER A 100 -17.93 24.19 -5.71
C SER A 100 -18.16 25.30 -4.69
N THR A 101 -19.41 25.46 -4.23
CA THR A 101 -19.77 26.48 -3.24
C THR A 101 -19.24 26.14 -1.86
N GLU A 102 -19.27 24.86 -1.48
CA GLU A 102 -18.75 24.38 -0.21
C GLU A 102 -17.23 24.46 -0.16
N PHE A 103 -16.54 24.11 -1.26
CA PHE A 103 -15.10 24.29 -1.36
C PHE A 103 -14.69 25.75 -1.15
N LYS A 104 -15.38 26.69 -1.80
CA LYS A 104 -15.13 28.13 -1.62
C LYS A 104 -15.30 28.56 -0.17
N ARG A 105 -16.37 28.11 0.49
CA ARG A 105 -16.61 28.39 1.92
C ARG A 105 -15.51 27.80 2.81
N ALA A 106 -15.11 26.56 2.58
CA ALA A 106 -14.05 25.90 3.34
C ALA A 106 -12.70 26.62 3.16
N LYS A 107 -12.37 26.97 1.91
CA LYS A 107 -11.17 27.75 1.57
C LYS A 107 -11.15 29.10 2.28
N ASP A 108 -12.26 29.85 2.20
CA ASP A 108 -12.38 31.15 2.84
C ASP A 108 -12.27 31.04 4.37
N LEU A 109 -12.86 30.00 4.97
CA LEU A 109 -12.77 29.75 6.41
C LEU A 109 -11.33 29.46 6.84
N VAL A 110 -10.64 28.52 6.17
CA VAL A 110 -9.23 28.17 6.47
C VAL A 110 -8.35 29.41 6.35
N TRP A 111 -8.51 30.18 5.28
CA TRP A 111 -7.66 31.34 5.03
C TRP A 111 -7.95 32.50 5.99
N ASN A 112 -9.21 32.76 6.32
CA ASN A 112 -9.59 33.82 7.23
C ASN A 112 -9.20 33.49 8.69
N ASP A 113 -9.42 32.27 9.16
CA ASP A 113 -8.96 31.82 10.49
C ASP A 113 -7.43 31.91 10.60
N PHE A 114 -6.71 31.46 9.57
CA PHE A 114 -5.26 31.62 9.50
C PHE A 114 -4.84 33.10 9.58
N ARG A 115 -5.44 33.98 8.78
CA ARG A 115 -5.13 35.42 8.80
C ARG A 115 -5.41 36.06 10.14
N GLU A 116 -6.51 35.71 10.78
CA GLU A 116 -6.85 36.24 12.11
C GLU A 116 -5.79 35.85 13.14
N ARG A 117 -5.38 34.57 13.16
CA ARG A 117 -4.32 34.08 14.05
C ARG A 117 -2.96 34.68 13.71
N ALA A 118 -2.62 34.78 12.43
CA ALA A 118 -1.39 35.39 11.94
C ALA A 118 -1.28 36.85 12.39
N ASN A 119 -2.37 37.62 12.28
CA ASN A 119 -2.42 39.01 12.72
C ASN A 119 -2.17 39.15 14.23
N ARG A 120 -2.69 38.22 15.05
CA ARG A 120 -2.47 38.22 16.51
C ARG A 120 -1.01 38.01 16.89
N ILE A 121 -0.24 37.27 16.08
CA ILE A 121 1.18 36.99 16.31
C ILE A 121 2.14 37.89 15.49
N GLY A 122 1.59 38.83 14.70
CA GLY A 122 2.38 39.73 13.86
C GLY A 122 3.00 39.07 12.61
N LEU A 123 2.47 37.93 12.15
CA LEU A 123 2.90 37.27 10.92
C LEU A 123 2.32 38.00 9.70
N VAL A 124 3.19 38.37 8.75
CA VAL A 124 2.78 39.01 7.49
C VAL A 124 2.30 37.94 6.50
N THR A 125 1.04 38.05 6.08
CA THR A 125 0.40 37.11 5.14
C THR A 125 0.27 37.69 3.73
N PRO A 126 0.17 36.86 2.68
CA PRO A 126 -0.14 37.33 1.33
C PRO A 126 -1.51 38.01 1.28
N SER A 127 -1.63 39.07 0.47
CA SER A 127 -2.88 39.82 0.26
C SER A 127 -3.93 39.03 -0.50
N GLU A 128 -3.51 38.14 -1.40
CA GLU A 128 -4.39 37.32 -2.22
C GLU A 128 -4.67 35.96 -1.57
N ILE A 129 -5.89 35.45 -1.75
CA ILE A 129 -6.25 34.08 -1.37
C ILE A 129 -5.64 33.13 -2.41
N PRO A 130 -5.01 32.01 -2.01
CA PRO A 130 -4.44 31.06 -2.95
C PRO A 130 -5.48 30.54 -3.96
N ASN A 131 -5.09 30.44 -5.23
CA ASN A 131 -5.93 29.94 -6.31
C ASN A 131 -5.73 28.44 -6.51
N PHE A 132 -6.81 27.66 -6.43
CA PHE A 132 -6.82 26.20 -6.59
C PHE A 132 -7.32 25.74 -7.99
N ASP A 133 -7.40 26.65 -8.97
CA ASP A 133 -7.97 26.40 -10.32
C ASP A 133 -9.40 25.83 -10.26
N GLU A 134 -10.28 26.56 -9.57
CA GLU A 134 -11.67 26.23 -9.26
C GLU A 134 -12.62 26.40 -10.47
N ARG A 135 -12.37 25.68 -11.56
CA ARG A 135 -13.24 25.75 -12.74
C ARG A 135 -14.62 25.14 -12.45
N GLY A 136 -15.66 25.70 -13.07
CA GLY A 136 -17.05 25.28 -12.82
C GLY A 136 -17.42 23.91 -13.42
N ASP A 137 -16.60 23.39 -14.33
CA ASP A 137 -16.81 22.15 -15.08
C ASP A 137 -16.01 20.95 -14.51
N LEU A 138 -15.43 21.10 -13.31
CA LEU A 138 -14.67 20.03 -12.67
C LEU A 138 -15.57 18.87 -12.24
N ASP A 139 -15.08 17.65 -12.45
CA ASP A 139 -15.68 16.42 -11.98
C ASP A 139 -15.45 16.20 -10.46
N LEU A 140 -16.18 15.27 -9.86
CA LEU A 140 -16.09 15.02 -8.41
C LEU A 140 -14.68 14.60 -7.98
N ALA A 141 -13.99 13.77 -8.78
CA ALA A 141 -12.63 13.34 -8.46
C ALA A 141 -11.66 14.53 -8.49
N SER A 142 -11.82 15.43 -9.47
CA SER A 142 -11.11 16.70 -9.47
C SER A 142 -11.38 17.50 -8.20
N TRP A 143 -12.64 17.68 -7.79
CA TRP A 143 -12.94 18.42 -6.57
C TRP A 143 -12.31 17.79 -5.33
N THR A 144 -12.34 16.45 -5.20
CA THR A 144 -11.65 15.73 -4.14
C THR A 144 -10.18 16.12 -4.07
N ASP A 145 -9.49 16.17 -5.22
CA ASP A 145 -8.08 16.58 -5.27
C ASP A 145 -7.87 18.02 -4.73
N ARG A 146 -8.83 18.94 -4.94
CA ARG A 146 -8.77 20.32 -4.41
C ARG A 146 -8.99 20.35 -2.91
N PHE A 147 -9.93 19.55 -2.39
CA PHE A 147 -10.13 19.38 -0.94
C PHE A 147 -8.87 18.82 -0.27
N LEU A 148 -8.18 17.86 -0.89
CA LEU A 148 -6.91 17.33 -0.38
C LEU A 148 -5.79 18.39 -0.43
N LEU A 149 -5.71 19.20 -1.49
CA LEU A 149 -4.79 20.35 -1.50
C LEU A 149 -5.11 21.37 -0.41
N LEU A 150 -6.39 21.61 -0.11
CA LEU A 150 -6.79 22.49 0.98
C LEU A 150 -6.37 21.93 2.34
N GLU A 151 -6.45 20.61 2.54
CA GLU A 151 -5.94 19.93 3.74
C GLU A 151 -4.42 20.10 3.91
N VAL A 152 -3.65 19.95 2.81
CA VAL A 152 -2.21 20.22 2.83
C VAL A 152 -1.93 21.66 3.26
N LEU A 153 -2.68 22.61 2.70
CA LEU A 153 -2.54 24.01 3.02
C LEU A 153 -2.82 24.28 4.49
N ASP A 154 -3.99 23.86 4.99
CA ASP A 154 -4.42 24.11 6.38
C ASP A 154 -3.37 23.61 7.38
N ARG A 155 -2.93 22.35 7.23
CA ARG A 155 -1.89 21.77 8.09
C ARG A 155 -0.59 22.54 8.06
N PHE A 156 -0.13 22.90 6.86
CA PHE A 156 1.10 23.67 6.71
C PHE A 156 1.00 25.06 7.36
N LEU A 157 -0.13 25.74 7.19
CA LEU A 157 -0.37 27.05 7.81
C LEU A 157 -0.36 26.98 9.34
N GLN A 158 -0.93 25.92 9.93
CA GLN A 158 -0.86 25.70 11.38
C GLN A 158 0.60 25.55 11.86
N VAL A 159 1.43 24.81 11.13
CA VAL A 159 2.86 24.66 11.47
C VAL A 159 3.60 25.98 11.32
N CYS A 160 3.29 26.80 10.32
CA CYS A 160 3.88 28.14 10.19
C CYS A 160 3.54 29.05 11.38
N LEU A 161 2.30 28.99 11.88
CA LEU A 161 1.89 29.74 13.07
C LEU A 161 2.67 29.29 14.32
N GLN A 162 2.84 27.97 14.48
CA GLN A 162 3.56 27.39 15.63
C GLN A 162 5.07 27.66 15.59
N SER A 163 5.66 27.65 14.40
CA SER A 163 7.11 27.89 14.21
C SER A 163 7.48 29.38 14.25
N GLY A 164 6.49 30.27 14.38
CA GLY A 164 6.70 31.71 14.47
C GLY A 164 7.29 32.34 13.20
N ILE A 165 6.93 31.81 12.02
CA ILE A 165 7.40 32.38 10.74
C ILE A 165 6.96 33.85 10.64
N PRO A 166 7.84 34.80 10.33
CA PRO A 166 7.47 36.21 10.39
C PRO A 166 6.74 36.67 9.13
N ARG A 167 6.97 36.03 7.98
CA ARG A 167 6.37 36.45 6.72
C ARG A 167 6.24 35.30 5.71
N ILE A 168 5.06 35.20 5.11
CA ILE A 168 4.76 34.36 3.96
C ILE A 168 4.48 35.29 2.77
N ASP A 169 5.26 35.16 1.71
CA ASP A 169 5.17 36.00 0.52
C ASP A 169 4.21 35.43 -0.51
N GLN A 170 4.21 34.12 -0.68
CA GLN A 170 3.44 33.47 -1.73
C GLN A 170 3.04 32.05 -1.32
N VAL A 171 1.83 31.65 -1.71
CA VAL A 171 1.32 30.29 -1.62
C VAL A 171 0.68 29.93 -2.95
N VAL A 172 1.17 28.88 -3.60
CA VAL A 172 0.73 28.46 -4.93
C VAL A 172 0.45 26.95 -4.93
N PRO A 173 -0.82 26.54 -4.86
CA PRO A 173 -1.20 25.16 -5.14
C PRO A 173 -0.77 24.75 -6.55
N LYS A 174 -0.20 23.55 -6.69
CA LYS A 174 0.22 22.99 -7.97
C LYS A 174 -0.71 21.85 -8.39
N ALA A 175 -0.60 21.46 -9.65
CA ALA A 175 -1.31 20.30 -10.17
C ALA A 175 -0.91 19.03 -9.41
N ARG A 176 -1.89 18.15 -9.21
CA ARG A 176 -1.69 16.76 -8.78
C ARG A 176 -0.65 16.10 -9.69
N VAL A 177 0.27 15.35 -9.09
CA VAL A 177 1.27 14.55 -9.83
C VAL A 177 1.10 13.09 -9.45
N GLN A 178 1.08 12.22 -10.46
CA GLN A 178 1.02 10.78 -10.28
C GLN A 178 2.38 10.13 -10.59
N GLU A 179 2.90 9.37 -9.65
CA GLU A 179 4.13 8.58 -9.80
C GLU A 179 3.79 7.10 -9.75
N ALA A 180 4.27 6.35 -10.75
CA ALA A 180 4.09 4.91 -10.81
C ALA A 180 5.09 4.22 -9.87
N PHE A 181 4.60 3.28 -9.07
CA PHE A 181 5.49 2.30 -8.44
C PHE A 181 5.98 1.32 -9.52
N ARG A 182 7.25 0.91 -9.44
CA ARG A 182 7.85 0.03 -10.46
C ARG A 182 7.10 -1.31 -10.61
N ASP A 183 6.42 -1.77 -9.57
CA ASP A 183 5.85 -3.12 -9.50
C ASP A 183 4.43 -3.20 -8.87
N GLN A 184 3.65 -2.12 -8.83
CA GLN A 184 2.32 -2.14 -8.18
C GLN A 184 1.19 -1.63 -9.06
N GLN A 185 -0.01 -2.19 -8.84
CA GLN A 185 -1.28 -1.73 -9.44
C GLN A 185 -1.73 -0.35 -8.92
N LYS A 186 -1.10 0.14 -7.85
CA LYS A 186 -1.36 1.44 -7.24
C LYS A 186 -0.35 2.48 -7.70
N VAL A 187 -0.68 3.74 -7.49
CA VAL A 187 0.18 4.89 -7.80
C VAL A 187 0.35 5.77 -6.58
N LEU A 188 1.53 6.37 -6.46
CA LEU A 188 1.79 7.42 -5.49
C LEU A 188 1.24 8.73 -6.07
N VAL A 189 0.36 9.38 -5.31
CA VAL A 189 -0.25 10.65 -5.70
C VAL A 189 0.30 11.74 -4.82
N ARG A 190 0.68 12.85 -5.46
CA ARG A 190 1.31 13.99 -4.83
C ARG A 190 0.45 15.22 -5.02
N TYR A 191 0.20 15.93 -3.92
CA TYR A 191 -0.59 17.16 -3.85
C TYR A 191 0.33 18.32 -3.42
N PRO A 192 1.01 18.98 -4.37
CA PRO A 192 2.08 19.93 -4.05
C PRO A 192 1.55 21.36 -3.86
N ILE A 193 2.13 22.08 -2.90
CA ILE A 193 1.95 23.51 -2.69
C ILE A 193 3.34 24.16 -2.63
N GLU A 194 3.59 25.12 -3.51
CA GLU A 194 4.80 25.93 -3.48
C GLU A 194 4.57 27.13 -2.54
N VAL A 195 5.48 27.33 -1.61
CA VAL A 195 5.42 28.40 -0.62
C VAL A 195 6.71 29.19 -0.64
N LYS A 196 6.59 30.52 -0.63
CA LYS A 196 7.72 31.43 -0.42
C LYS A 196 7.57 32.11 0.93
N LEU A 197 8.61 32.04 1.73
CA LEU A 197 8.63 32.56 3.08
C LEU A 197 9.96 33.25 3.37
N LEU A 198 9.89 34.22 4.27
CA LEU A 198 11.05 34.94 4.79
C LEU A 198 11.15 34.60 6.28
N CYS A 199 12.25 33.98 6.70
CA CYS A 199 12.44 33.52 8.08
C CYS A 199 13.92 33.50 8.50
N SER A 200 14.21 33.30 9.78
CA SER A 200 15.58 32.99 10.23
C SER A 200 15.94 31.52 9.96
N PRO A 201 17.25 31.15 9.99
CA PRO A 201 17.69 29.76 9.91
C PRO A 201 17.06 28.86 10.98
N ASP A 202 16.94 29.37 12.21
CA ASP A 202 16.37 28.62 13.34
C ASP A 202 14.88 28.35 13.12
N GLN A 203 14.14 29.34 12.63
CA GLN A 203 12.72 29.21 12.31
C GLN A 203 12.47 28.24 11.15
N LEU A 204 13.34 28.27 10.13
CA LEU A 204 13.26 27.30 9.02
C LEU A 204 13.49 25.88 9.53
N SER A 205 14.47 25.70 10.41
CA SER A 205 14.80 24.40 10.99
C SER A 205 13.66 23.88 11.88
N ASP A 206 13.09 24.73 12.74
CA ASP A 206 11.95 24.39 13.59
C ASP A 206 10.71 24.03 12.75
N LEU A 207 10.45 24.79 11.68
CA LEU A 207 9.39 24.48 10.72
C LEU A 207 9.59 23.10 10.10
N ILE A 208 10.79 22.78 9.61
CA ILE A 208 11.07 21.48 8.98
C ILE A 208 10.87 20.34 9.99
N VAL A 209 11.38 20.49 11.21
CA VAL A 209 11.28 19.46 12.26
C VAL A 209 9.83 19.24 12.68
N ARG A 210 9.11 20.31 13.03
CA ARG A 210 7.69 20.22 13.42
C ARG A 210 6.85 19.63 12.31
N PHE A 211 7.12 20.05 11.07
CA PHE A 211 6.40 19.53 9.95
C PHE A 211 6.67 18.05 9.68
N GLN A 212 7.88 17.55 9.96
CA GLN A 212 8.18 16.12 9.86
C GLN A 212 7.66 15.30 11.04
N VAL A 213 7.57 15.88 12.24
CA VAL A 213 7.13 15.20 13.47
C VAL A 213 5.61 15.19 13.60
N ASP A 214 4.98 16.35 13.41
CA ASP A 214 3.53 16.53 13.52
C ASP A 214 2.81 16.28 12.18
N GLY A 215 3.50 16.53 11.07
CA GLY A 215 3.03 16.24 9.72
C GLY A 215 3.34 14.80 9.32
N SER A 216 2.56 13.87 9.86
CA SER A 216 2.22 12.70 9.06
C SER A 216 1.73 13.19 7.69
N PHE A 217 1.93 12.43 6.61
CA PHE A 217 1.39 12.73 5.26
C PHE A 217 2.12 13.79 4.41
N LEU A 218 3.11 14.53 4.95
CA LEU A 218 3.62 15.71 4.26
C LEU A 218 5.15 15.70 4.04
N SER A 219 5.58 15.75 2.79
CA SER A 219 6.99 15.95 2.43
C SER A 219 7.29 17.44 2.27
N ILE A 220 8.40 17.91 2.86
CA ILE A 220 9.00 19.20 2.50
C ILE A 220 10.16 18.93 1.58
N GLU A 221 10.06 19.46 0.37
CA GLU A 221 11.13 19.46 -0.61
C GLU A 221 11.67 20.90 -0.71
N PRO A 222 12.95 21.13 -0.40
CA PRO A 222 13.51 22.47 -0.49
C PRO A 222 13.67 22.85 -1.97
N ILE A 223 12.99 23.93 -2.38
CA ILE A 223 13.21 24.54 -3.69
C ILE A 223 13.82 25.91 -3.46
N ARG A 224 15.14 25.93 -3.27
CA ARG A 224 15.99 27.14 -3.16
C ARG A 224 15.81 27.92 -1.86
N VAL A 225 16.91 28.02 -1.12
CA VAL A 225 17.09 28.91 0.03
C VAL A 225 18.18 29.91 -0.33
N VAL A 226 17.90 31.20 -0.17
CA VAL A 226 18.86 32.28 -0.45
C VAL A 226 18.87 33.24 0.73
N THR A 227 20.00 33.89 1.00
CA THR A 227 20.05 34.99 1.96
C THR A 227 19.26 36.19 1.45
N GLU A 228 18.52 36.85 2.34
CA GLU A 228 17.79 38.07 2.00
C GLU A 228 18.78 39.16 1.53
N LYS A 229 18.46 39.85 0.44
CA LYS A 229 19.34 40.86 -0.17
C LYS A 229 19.70 42.02 0.76
N SER A 230 18.88 42.27 1.78
CA SER A 230 19.03 43.33 2.78
C SER A 230 20.00 42.99 3.92
N ASN A 231 20.60 41.79 3.92
CA ASN A 231 21.60 41.32 4.90
C ASN A 231 21.13 41.40 6.37
N THR A 232 19.85 41.16 6.60
CA THR A 232 19.17 41.13 7.91
C THR A 232 19.45 39.85 8.71
N GLY A 233 20.23 38.91 8.16
CA GLY A 233 20.38 37.56 8.71
C GLY A 233 19.19 36.63 8.44
N ARG A 234 18.24 37.05 7.60
CA ARG A 234 17.07 36.24 7.20
C ARG A 234 17.32 35.52 5.88
N LEU A 235 16.53 34.47 5.68
CA LEU A 235 16.52 33.61 4.51
C LEU A 235 15.22 33.81 3.74
N GLU A 236 15.34 34.01 2.44
CA GLU A 236 14.27 33.79 1.48
C GLU A 236 14.25 32.30 1.14
N ALA A 237 13.29 31.56 1.69
CA ALA A 237 13.12 30.15 1.44
C ALA A 237 11.92 29.93 0.53
N SER A 238 12.14 29.21 -0.56
CA SER A 238 11.09 28.64 -1.38
C SER A 238 11.05 27.14 -1.08
N ILE A 239 9.90 26.65 -0.67
CA ILE A 239 9.71 25.26 -0.27
C ILE A 239 8.51 24.69 -0.99
N GLN A 240 8.58 23.41 -1.32
CA GLN A 240 7.45 22.66 -1.82
C GLN A 240 6.97 21.72 -0.72
N VAL A 241 5.70 21.88 -0.38
CA VAL A 241 5.02 21.09 0.63
C VAL A 241 4.09 20.14 -0.10
N VAL A 242 4.21 18.84 0.18
CA VAL A 242 3.53 17.81 -0.62
C VAL A 242 2.73 16.88 0.26
N GLY A 243 1.40 16.86 0.06
CA GLY A 243 0.53 15.80 0.57
C GLY A 243 0.67 14.53 -0.27
N ILE A 244 0.73 13.38 0.40
CA ILE A 244 0.92 12.09 -0.24
C ILE A 244 -0.34 11.23 -0.08
N ASP A 245 -0.70 10.52 -1.15
CA ASP A 245 -1.74 9.49 -1.13
C ASP A 245 -1.35 8.28 -2.00
N VAL A 246 -2.04 7.16 -1.80
CA VAL A 246 -1.87 5.94 -2.60
C VAL A 246 -3.22 5.54 -3.19
N GLU A 247 -3.35 5.70 -4.50
CA GLU A 247 -4.62 5.54 -5.23
C GLU A 247 -4.51 4.53 -6.37
N ASP A 248 -5.64 4.18 -6.98
CA ASP A 248 -5.65 3.54 -8.29
C ASP A 248 -5.25 4.53 -9.39
N PRO A 249 -4.51 4.08 -10.43
CA PRO A 249 -4.10 4.95 -11.52
C PRO A 249 -5.31 5.58 -12.21
N ARG A 250 -5.34 6.90 -12.27
CA ARG A 250 -6.31 7.66 -13.06
C ARG A 250 -5.68 8.05 -14.39
N GLU A 251 -6.46 8.07 -15.47
CA GLU A 251 -6.01 8.72 -16.70
C GLU A 251 -5.95 10.23 -16.45
N GLU A 252 -4.75 10.78 -16.29
CA GLU A 252 -4.60 12.23 -16.33
C GLU A 252 -5.06 12.68 -17.72
N SER A 253 -6.08 13.55 -17.76
CA SER A 253 -6.42 14.31 -18.96
C SER A 253 -5.13 14.98 -19.41
N ARG A 254 -4.51 14.45 -20.47
CA ARG A 254 -3.27 14.98 -21.04
C ARG A 254 -3.56 16.42 -21.44
N GLY A 255 -3.29 17.36 -20.53
CA GLY A 255 -3.28 18.78 -20.85
C GLY A 255 -2.33 18.94 -22.02
N ASN A 256 -2.88 19.33 -23.17
CA ASN A 256 -2.22 19.60 -24.45
C ASN A 256 -0.68 19.57 -24.34
N ARG A 257 -0.08 18.39 -24.56
CA ARG A 257 1.29 18.34 -25.05
C ARG A 257 1.26 19.09 -26.37
N ARG A 258 1.69 20.35 -26.35
CA ARG A 258 1.94 21.14 -27.58
C ARG A 258 2.61 20.19 -28.57
N PRO A 259 2.06 19.99 -29.78
CA PRO A 259 2.79 19.27 -30.81
C PRO A 259 4.10 20.02 -30.99
N GLY A 260 5.21 19.34 -30.77
CA GLY A 260 6.53 19.92 -30.94
C GLY A 260 6.60 20.60 -32.30
N THR A 261 6.96 21.87 -32.30
CA THR A 261 7.30 22.64 -33.49
C THR A 261 8.45 21.92 -34.20
N ARG A 262 8.13 20.94 -35.04
CA ARG A 262 9.11 20.27 -35.89
C ARG A 262 9.39 21.24 -37.03
N GLY A 263 10.56 21.86 -36.92
CA GLY A 263 11.05 22.91 -37.78
C GLY A 263 10.95 22.56 -39.26
N ARG A 264 10.46 23.55 -40.01
CA ARG A 264 10.68 23.73 -41.43
C ARG A 264 12.19 23.90 -41.68
N ARG A 265 12.84 22.87 -42.20
CA ARG A 265 14.09 22.89 -43.00
C ARG A 265 13.95 21.68 -43.95
N GLY A 266 13.81 21.83 -45.26
CA GLY A 266 14.70 22.57 -46.14
C GLY A 266 15.73 21.58 -46.69
N PHE A 267 15.32 20.81 -47.69
CA PHE A 267 16.08 20.28 -48.84
C PHE A 267 15.05 19.87 -49.91
#